data_AF-A0A2S1JNV8-F1
#
_entry.id   AF-A0A2S1JNV8-F1
#
_cell.length_a   1.000
_cell.length_b   1.000
_cell.length_c   1.000
_cell.angle_alpha   90.00
_cell.angle_beta   90.00
_cell.angle_gamma   90.00
#
_symmetry.space_group_name_H-M   'P 1'
#
loop_
_entity.id
_entity.type
_entity.pdbx_description
1 polymer ?
#
loop_
_entity_poly.entity_id
_entity_poly.type
_entity_poly.pdbx_seq_one_letter_code
_entity_poly.pdbx_strand_id
1 'polypeptide(L)'
;MFTEVRNATGLYIGLPKSQTPPSFHEVRSLASDRFKRMGYNVKSVQQLMAHTDERVTQSYQAGHGFDYKEISIYLDVKAIGREF
;
A
#
# COMPACT_ATOMS: atom_id res chain seq x y z
N MET A 1 -23.41 -14.12 1.49
CA MET A 1 -22.52 -13.12 2.13
C MET A 1 -21.18 -13.06 1.38
N PHE A 2 -20.44 -11.92 1.36
CA PHE A 2 -19.19 -11.78 0.58
C PHE A 2 -18.19 -12.94 0.80
N THR A 3 -18.00 -13.36 2.04
CA THR A 3 -17.11 -14.46 2.43
C THR A 3 -17.43 -15.77 1.71
N GLU A 4 -18.72 -16.11 1.54
CA GLU A 4 -19.15 -17.35 0.88
C GLU A 4 -18.77 -17.33 -0.61
N VAL A 5 -19.06 -16.21 -1.29
CA VAL A 5 -18.71 -16.03 -2.70
C VAL A 5 -17.20 -16.04 -2.91
N ARG A 6 -16.45 -15.33 -2.06
CA ARG A 6 -14.98 -15.33 -2.07
C ARG A 6 -14.43 -16.76 -1.91
N ASN A 7 -14.94 -17.51 -0.94
CA ASN A 7 -14.48 -18.88 -0.69
C ASN A 7 -14.82 -19.81 -1.87
N ALA A 8 -15.98 -19.64 -2.50
CA ALA A 8 -16.40 -20.42 -3.67
C ALA A 8 -15.48 -20.22 -4.90
N THR A 9 -14.72 -19.12 -4.98
CA THR A 9 -13.75 -18.90 -6.07
C THR A 9 -12.53 -19.82 -6.00
N GLY A 10 -12.22 -20.38 -4.82
CA GLY A 10 -11.00 -21.16 -4.61
C GLY A 10 -9.68 -20.36 -4.68
N LEU A 11 -9.71 -19.04 -4.90
CA LEU A 11 -8.52 -18.22 -5.14
C LEU A 11 -7.55 -18.15 -3.94
N TYR A 12 -8.05 -18.40 -2.74
CA TYR A 12 -7.32 -18.16 -1.48
C TYR A 12 -7.01 -19.44 -0.69
N ILE A 13 -7.20 -20.62 -1.29
CA ILE A 13 -6.97 -21.92 -0.62
C ILE A 13 -5.51 -22.18 -0.27
N GLY A 14 -4.58 -21.58 -1.01
CA GLY A 14 -3.13 -21.75 -0.83
C GLY A 14 -2.47 -20.70 0.06
N LEU A 15 -3.25 -19.81 0.70
CA LEU A 15 -2.68 -18.78 1.57
C LEU A 15 -1.98 -19.42 2.79
N PRO A 16 -0.81 -18.90 3.22
CA PRO A 16 -0.18 -19.32 4.47
C PRO A 16 -1.12 -19.11 5.66
N LYS A 17 -1.04 -19.98 6.68
CA LYS A 17 -1.85 -19.86 7.90
C LYS A 17 -1.68 -18.53 8.65
N SER A 18 -0.58 -17.83 8.41
CA SER A 18 -0.30 -16.51 8.98
C SER A 18 -1.01 -15.36 8.26
N GLN A 19 -1.71 -15.63 7.15
CA GLN A 19 -2.41 -14.63 6.36
C GLN A 19 -3.91 -14.91 6.33
N THR A 20 -4.69 -13.83 6.39
CA THR A 20 -6.15 -13.90 6.31
C THR A 20 -6.59 -13.54 4.89
N PRO A 21 -7.50 -14.31 4.26
CA PRO A 21 -8.02 -13.96 2.96
C PRO A 21 -8.76 -12.61 2.98
N PRO A 22 -8.73 -11.83 1.88
CA PRO A 22 -9.34 -10.51 1.79
C PRO A 22 -10.80 -10.50 2.24
N SER A 23 -11.20 -9.50 3.04
CA SER A 23 -12.61 -9.26 3.38
C SER A 23 -13.23 -8.24 2.42
N PHE A 24 -14.53 -7.96 2.57
CA PHE A 24 -15.18 -6.90 1.78
C PHE A 24 -14.50 -5.53 2.00
N HIS A 25 -13.91 -5.33 3.18
CA HIS A 25 -13.21 -4.11 3.53
C HIS A 25 -11.98 -3.84 2.64
N GLU A 26 -11.36 -4.88 2.08
CA GLU A 26 -10.20 -4.74 1.18
C GLU A 26 -10.53 -4.05 -0.14
N VAL A 27 -11.82 -3.99 -0.53
CA VAL A 27 -12.25 -3.17 -1.68
C VAL A 27 -11.98 -1.69 -1.41
N ARG A 28 -12.17 -1.24 -0.16
CA ARG A 28 -11.90 0.13 0.26
C ARG A 28 -10.41 0.39 0.39
N SER A 29 -9.64 -0.56 0.92
CA SER A 29 -8.17 -0.50 0.95
C SER A 29 -7.59 -0.34 -0.46
N LEU A 30 -8.04 -1.18 -1.40
CA LEU A 30 -7.62 -1.12 -2.80
C LEU A 30 -7.96 0.24 -3.43
N ALA A 31 -9.16 0.77 -3.20
CA ALA A 31 -9.53 2.09 -3.70
C ALA A 31 -8.60 3.19 -3.15
N SER A 32 -8.31 3.17 -1.83
CA SER A 32 -7.38 4.12 -1.19
C SER A 32 -5.97 4.07 -1.80
N ASP A 33 -5.44 2.86 -2.05
CA ASP A 33 -4.15 2.66 -2.72
C ASP A 33 -4.16 3.18 -4.16
N ARG A 34 -5.23 2.95 -4.93
CA ARG A 34 -5.35 3.50 -6.29
C ARG A 34 -5.29 5.02 -6.31
N PHE A 35 -5.97 5.70 -5.39
CA PHE A 35 -5.87 7.16 -5.30
C PHE A 35 -4.45 7.64 -4.97
N LYS A 36 -3.74 6.96 -4.05
CA LYS A 36 -2.33 7.26 -3.78
C LYS A 36 -1.48 7.11 -5.04
N ARG A 37 -1.64 6.01 -5.79
CA ARG A 37 -0.89 5.75 -7.04
C ARG A 37 -1.21 6.74 -8.16
N MET A 38 -2.42 7.30 -8.16
CA MET A 38 -2.80 8.39 -9.06
C MET A 38 -2.21 9.75 -8.65
N GLY A 39 -1.48 9.82 -7.54
CA GLY A 39 -0.83 11.04 -7.06
C GLY A 39 -1.70 11.93 -6.16
N TYR A 40 -2.88 11.47 -5.74
CA TYR A 40 -3.69 12.22 -4.78
C TYR A 40 -3.02 12.23 -3.40
N ASN A 41 -3.02 13.38 -2.75
CA ASN A 41 -2.44 13.51 -1.42
C ASN A 41 -3.29 12.75 -0.37
N VAL A 42 -2.62 12.26 0.67
CA VAL A 42 -3.22 11.43 1.72
C VAL A 42 -4.37 12.11 2.47
N LYS A 43 -4.33 13.45 2.65
CA LYS A 43 -5.41 14.19 3.33
C LYS A 43 -6.70 14.25 2.52
N SER A 44 -6.61 14.45 1.20
CA SER A 44 -7.78 14.38 0.33
C SER A 44 -8.39 12.98 0.32
N VAL A 45 -7.55 11.93 0.30
CA VAL A 45 -8.03 10.55 0.40
C VAL A 45 -8.64 10.28 1.78
N GLN A 46 -8.05 10.79 2.85
CA GLN A 46 -8.59 10.67 4.21
C GLN A 46 -10.00 11.26 4.31
N GLN A 47 -10.22 12.46 3.78
CA GLN A 47 -11.53 13.12 3.77
C GLN A 47 -12.55 12.32 2.94
N LEU A 48 -12.17 11.89 1.74
CA LEU A 48 -13.02 11.01 0.89
C LEU A 48 -13.40 9.72 1.63
N MET A 49 -12.44 9.16 2.36
CA MET A 49 -12.62 7.94 3.14
C MET A 49 -13.23 8.19 4.53
N ALA A 50 -13.62 9.42 4.86
CA ALA A 50 -14.19 9.78 6.16
C ALA A 50 -13.38 9.23 7.36
N HIS A 51 -12.05 9.15 7.22
CA HIS A 51 -11.17 8.69 8.27
C HIS A 51 -10.82 9.86 9.20
N THR A 52 -10.86 9.62 10.51
CA THR A 52 -10.56 10.65 11.51
C THR A 52 -9.08 10.98 11.61
N ASP A 53 -8.21 10.02 11.27
CA ASP A 53 -6.76 10.14 11.33
C ASP A 53 -6.13 9.73 10.00
N GLU A 54 -5.09 10.46 9.59
CA GLU A 54 -4.28 10.16 8.43
C GLU A 54 -3.65 8.76 8.53
N ARG A 55 -3.26 8.33 9.73
CA ARG A 55 -2.67 7.00 10.00
C ARG A 55 -3.61 5.86 9.61
N VAL A 56 -4.93 6.05 9.76
CA VAL A 56 -5.93 5.08 9.32
C VAL A 56 -5.96 5.01 7.79
N THR A 57 -5.81 6.13 7.11
CA THR A 57 -5.73 6.13 5.63
C THR A 57 -4.45 5.45 5.16
N GLN A 58 -3.33 5.70 5.84
CA GLN A 58 -2.04 5.07 5.52
C GLN A 58 -2.09 3.56 5.71
N SER A 59 -2.78 3.04 6.75
CA SER A 59 -2.89 1.59 6.94
C SER A 59 -3.68 0.90 5.80
N TYR A 60 -4.67 1.58 5.21
CA TYR A 60 -5.41 1.08 4.05
C TYR A 60 -4.58 1.11 2.76
N GLN A 61 -3.58 1.98 2.69
CA GLN A 61 -2.66 2.11 1.56
C GLN A 61 -1.41 1.22 1.72
N ALA A 62 -1.21 0.61 2.88
CA ALA A 62 -0.10 -0.29 3.15
C ALA A 62 -0.39 -1.70 2.60
N GLY A 63 0.66 -2.46 2.28
CA GLY A 63 0.55 -3.88 1.92
C GLY A 63 0.14 -4.18 0.47
N HIS A 64 -0.11 -3.15 -0.36
CA HIS A 64 -0.46 -3.32 -1.79
C HIS A 64 0.76 -3.47 -2.73
N GLY A 65 1.97 -3.54 -2.18
CA GLY A 65 3.22 -3.71 -2.93
C GLY A 65 4.40 -2.98 -2.29
N PHE A 66 5.45 -2.78 -3.09
CA PHE A 66 6.64 -2.01 -2.70
C PHE A 66 6.61 -0.64 -3.37
N ASP A 67 6.81 0.40 -2.57
CA ASP A 67 7.07 1.75 -3.07
C ASP A 67 8.59 1.93 -3.24
N TYR A 68 9.02 2.21 -4.47
CA TYR A 68 10.41 2.53 -4.75
C TYR A 68 10.57 4.05 -4.78
N LYS A 69 11.53 4.56 -4.02
CA LYS A 69 11.93 5.96 -4.07
C LYS A 69 13.38 6.02 -4.51
N GLU A 70 13.62 6.67 -5.64
CA GLU A 70 14.99 6.97 -6.06
C GLU A 70 15.62 7.94 -5.05
N ILE A 71 16.80 7.58 -4.54
CA ILE A 71 17.58 8.40 -3.63
C ILE A 71 18.83 8.84 -4.37
N SER A 72 18.83 10.07 -4.86
CA SER A 72 19.93 10.66 -5.62
C SER A 72 21.03 11.20 -4.70
N ILE A 73 21.55 10.37 -3.80
CA ILE A 73 22.70 10.69 -2.93
C ILE A 73 23.89 9.90 -3.45
N TYR A 74 24.92 10.61 -3.90
CA TYR A 74 26.19 10.03 -4.32
C TYR A 74 27.33 10.78 -3.67
N LEU A 75 28.37 10.03 -3.29
CA LEU A 75 29.66 10.60 -2.91
C LEU A 75 30.43 10.90 -4.19
N ASP A 76 30.65 12.17 -4.49
CA ASP A 76 31.51 12.55 -5.59
C ASP A 76 32.99 12.32 -5.23
N VAL A 77 33.85 12.32 -6.25
CA VAL A 77 35.29 12.08 -6.07
C VAL A 77 35.93 13.11 -5.13
N LYS A 78 35.38 14.33 -5.07
CA LYS A 78 35.82 15.38 -4.14
C LYS A 78 35.51 15.03 -2.69
N ALA A 79 34.35 14.43 -2.42
CA ALA A 79 33.96 13.96 -1.10
C ALA A 79 34.76 12.71 -0.67
N ILE A 80 35.23 11.90 -1.62
CA ILE A 80 36.02 10.68 -1.35
C ILE A 80 37.51 10.99 -1.16
N GLY A 81 38.02 12.08 -1.73
CA GLY A 81 39.37 12.60 -1.46
C GLY A 81 40.51 11.92 -2.22
N ARG A 82 40.22 11.02 -3.18
CA ARG A 82 41.20 10.46 -4.14
C ARG A 82 40.51 9.81 -5.35
N GLU A 83 41.22 9.75 -6.47
CA GLU A 83 40.84 8.95 -7.65
C GLU A 83 41.24 7.48 -7.45
N PHE A 84 40.44 6.54 -8.00
CA PHE A 84 40.73 5.10 -8.05
C PHE A 84 41.12 4.69 -9.46
#